data_AF-A0A7J9B019-F1
#
_entry.id   AF-A0A7J9B019-F1
#
_cell.length_a   1.000
_cell.length_b   1.000
_cell.length_c   1.000
_cell.angle_alpha   90.00
_cell.angle_beta   90.00
_cell.angle_gamma   90.00
#
_symmetry.space_group_name_H-M   'P 1'
#
loop_
_entity.id
_entity.type
_entity.pdbx_description
1 polymer ?
#
loop_
_entity_poly.entity_id
_entity_poly.type
_entity_poly.pdbx_seq_one_letter_code
_entity_poly.pdbx_strand_id
1 'polypeptide(L)'
;MFAGPEYGLCLVGQVLTDSIVNFPSLKNTLADLWHPLREVSIMEIEDKYILFRFYSKIDLKRVMDGMPWFFNRHLIVFHRLIRGEDPSIDSLWIIVF
;
A
#
# COMPACT_ATOMS: atom_id res chain seq x y z
N MET A 1 -26.01 -9.48 6.10
CA MET A 1 -24.62 -9.54 6.62
C MET A 1 -23.68 -9.47 5.44
N PHE A 2 -23.28 -8.27 5.02
CA PHE A 2 -22.27 -8.12 3.98
C PHE A 2 -20.91 -8.17 4.66
N ALA A 3 -20.20 -9.29 4.51
CA ALA A 3 -18.78 -9.32 4.78
C ALA A 3 -18.12 -8.46 3.70
N GLY A 4 -17.96 -7.16 3.96
CA GLY A 4 -17.03 -6.34 3.19
C GLY A 4 -15.65 -7.00 3.24
N PRO A 5 -14.83 -6.87 2.17
CA PRO A 5 -13.52 -7.49 2.12
C PRO A 5 -12.76 -7.15 3.41
N GLU A 6 -12.05 -8.12 3.97
CA GLU A 6 -11.32 -7.94 5.23
C GLU A 6 -10.22 -6.88 5.06
N TYR A 7 -10.55 -5.60 5.23
CA TYR A 7 -9.65 -4.44 5.05
C TYR A 7 -8.41 -4.49 5.96
N GLY A 8 -8.39 -5.39 6.95
CA GLY A 8 -7.24 -5.61 7.83
C GLY A 8 -5.98 -6.18 7.13
N LEU A 9 -6.05 -6.48 5.84
CA LEU A 9 -4.91 -6.89 5.00
C LEU A 9 -4.54 -5.86 3.91
N CYS A 10 -5.03 -4.63 4.02
CA CYS A 10 -4.73 -3.58 3.05
C CYS A 10 -3.79 -2.52 3.63
N LEU A 11 -2.84 -2.07 2.81
CA LEU A 11 -2.04 -0.87 3.05
C LEU A 11 -2.31 0.13 1.92
N VAL A 12 -2.41 1.41 2.26
CA VAL A 12 -2.26 2.48 1.29
C VAL A 12 -0.86 3.04 1.43
N GLY A 13 -0.12 3.08 0.33
CA GLY A 13 1.20 3.70 0.29
C GLY A 13 1.20 4.97 -0.55
N GLN A 14 2.09 5.89 -0.21
CA GLN A 14 2.38 7.10 -0.96
C GLN A 14 3.89 7.27 -1.10
N VAL A 15 4.36 7.49 -2.32
CA VAL A 15 5.77 7.81 -2.58
C VAL A 15 5.97 9.31 -2.38
N LEU A 16 6.87 9.68 -1.45
CA LEU A 16 7.17 11.08 -1.16
C LEU A 16 8.06 11.69 -2.26
N THR A 17 7.42 12.13 -3.33
CA THR A 17 8.06 12.80 -4.46
C THR A 17 7.08 13.73 -5.18
N ASP A 18 7.60 14.86 -5.68
CA ASP A 18 6.84 15.76 -6.54
C ASP A 18 6.77 15.25 -7.98
N SER A 19 7.70 14.37 -8.38
CA SER A 19 7.76 13.79 -9.72
C SER A 19 6.66 12.75 -9.97
N ILE A 20 6.39 12.50 -11.26
CA ILE A 20 5.53 11.40 -11.69
C ILE A 20 6.25 10.08 -11.41
N VAL A 21 5.60 9.18 -10.67
CA VAL A 21 6.11 7.85 -10.37
C VAL A 21 5.77 6.91 -11.52
N ASN A 22 6.76 6.19 -12.04
CA ASN A 22 6.49 5.11 -12.99
C ASN A 22 5.88 3.92 -12.24
N PHE A 23 4.54 3.87 -12.18
CA PHE A 23 3.80 2.86 -11.44
C PHE A 23 4.15 1.41 -11.85
N PRO A 24 4.25 1.05 -13.14
CA PRO A 24 4.69 -0.30 -13.53
C PRO A 24 6.06 -0.68 -12.94
N SER A 25 7.01 0.26 -12.94
CA SER A 25 8.36 0.02 -12.40
C SER A 25 8.32 -0.13 -10.88
N LEU A 26 7.55 0.71 -10.19
CA LEU A 26 7.35 0.62 -8.74
C LEU A 26 6.71 -0.73 -8.36
N LYS A 27 5.64 -1.11 -9.06
CA LYS A 27 4.91 -2.35 -8.81
C LYS A 27 5.83 -3.57 -8.95
N ASN A 28 6.59 -3.65 -10.04
CA ASN A 28 7.52 -4.75 -10.27
C ASN A 28 8.63 -4.76 -9.22
N THR A 29 9.21 -3.59 -8.91
CA THR A 29 10.27 -3.48 -7.90
C THR A 29 9.80 -3.95 -6.52
N LEU A 30 8.62 -3.53 -6.07
CA LEU A 30 8.08 -3.93 -4.76
C LEU A 30 7.66 -5.39 -4.73
N ALA A 31 7.06 -5.91 -5.82
CA ALA A 31 6.71 -7.32 -5.91
C ALA A 31 7.94 -8.23 -5.84
N ASP A 32 9.00 -7.88 -6.57
CA ASP A 32 10.27 -8.60 -6.56
C ASP A 32 10.99 -8.49 -5.21
N LEU A 33 11.00 -7.30 -4.61
CA LEU A 33 11.68 -7.02 -3.34
C LEU A 33 11.02 -7.69 -2.15
N TRP A 34 9.69 -7.62 -2.05
CA TRP A 34 8.95 -8.23 -0.94
C TRP A 34 8.83 -9.74 -1.08
N HIS A 35 8.88 -10.25 -2.32
CA HIS A 35 8.80 -11.66 -2.65
C HIS A 35 7.77 -12.41 -1.77
N PRO A 36 6.49 -12.00 -1.83
CA PRO A 36 5.51 -12.42 -0.85
C PRO A 36 5.21 -13.92 -0.99
N LEU A 37 4.93 -14.59 0.12
CA LEU A 37 4.59 -16.01 0.15
C LEU A 37 3.28 -16.31 -0.57
N ARG A 38 2.36 -15.34 -0.58
CA ARG A 38 1.14 -15.32 -1.39
C ARG A 38 1.13 -14.12 -2.32
N GLU A 39 0.19 -14.10 -3.25
CA GLU A 39 -0.02 -12.96 -4.13
C GLU A 39 -0.21 -11.66 -3.31
N VAL A 40 0.25 -10.55 -3.88
CA VAL A 40 -0.08 -9.19 -3.45
C VAL A 40 -0.68 -8.46 -4.63
N SER A 41 -1.86 -7.89 -4.45
CA SER A 41 -2.47 -7.03 -5.47
C SER A 41 -2.02 -5.60 -5.23
N ILE A 42 -1.38 -5.00 -6.23
CA ILE A 42 -0.88 -3.62 -6.21
C ILE A 42 -1.64 -2.84 -7.28
N MET A 43 -2.40 -1.86 -6.83
CA MET A 43 -3.27 -1.02 -7.66
C MET A 43 -2.95 0.45 -7.42
N GLU A 44 -2.84 1.21 -8.50
CA GLU A 44 -2.75 2.67 -8.43
C GLU A 44 -4.13 3.24 -8.10
N ILE A 45 -4.17 4.11 -7.10
CA ILE A 45 -5.31 4.97 -6.78
C ILE A 45 -4.97 6.36 -7.39
N GLU A 46 -5.91 7.28 -7.40
CA GLU A 46 -5.67 8.67 -7.77
C GLU A 46 -4.54 9.33 -6.93
N ASP A 47 -3.97 10.43 -7.41
CA ASP A 47 -3.00 11.30 -6.71
C ASP A 47 -1.78 10.63 -6.03
N LYS A 48 -1.12 9.68 -6.71
CA LYS A 48 0.12 8.99 -6.25
C LYS A 48 -0.07 8.03 -5.07
N TYR A 49 -1.31 7.72 -4.71
CA TYR A 49 -1.62 6.71 -3.72
C TYR A 49 -1.70 5.32 -4.35
N ILE A 50 -1.26 4.32 -3.60
CA ILE A 50 -1.16 2.94 -4.09
C ILE A 50 -1.81 2.03 -3.06
N LEU A 51 -2.80 1.24 -3.50
CA LEU A 51 -3.40 0.20 -2.67
C LEU A 51 -2.62 -1.10 -2.80
N PHE A 52 -2.13 -1.59 -1.68
CA PHE A 52 -1.53 -2.91 -1.52
C PHE A 52 -2.50 -3.81 -0.77
N ARG A 53 -3.05 -4.81 -1.44
CA ARG A 53 -3.90 -5.84 -0.83
C ARG A 53 -3.12 -7.13 -0.70
N PHE A 54 -2.89 -7.53 0.54
CA PHE A 54 -2.23 -8.78 0.88
C PHE A 54 -3.26 -9.89 1.06
N TYR A 55 -2.87 -11.12 0.69
CA TYR A 55 -3.67 -12.32 0.94
C TYR A 55 -3.09 -13.19 2.07
N SER A 56 -2.15 -12.63 2.83
CA SER A 56 -1.43 -13.27 3.94
C SER A 56 -1.09 -12.25 5.01
N LYS A 57 -1.47 -12.53 6.27
CA LYS A 57 -1.07 -11.73 7.44
C LYS A 57 0.44 -11.72 7.65
N ILE A 58 1.12 -12.80 7.25
CA ILE A 58 2.58 -12.95 7.38
C ILE A 58 3.28 -12.02 6.40
N ASP A 59 2.82 -11.95 5.15
CA ASP A 59 3.41 -11.06 4.14
C ASP A 59 3.20 -9.60 4.51
N LEU A 60 1.99 -9.23 4.96
CA LEU A 60 1.73 -7.90 5.50
C LEU A 60 2.68 -7.57 6.66
N LYS A 61 2.79 -8.47 7.65
CA LYS A 61 3.67 -8.25 8.80
C LYS A 61 5.13 -8.08 8.38
N ARG A 62 5.63 -8.88 7.44
CA ARG A 62 7.00 -8.76 6.91
C ARG A 62 7.24 -7.41 6.25
N VAL A 63 6.29 -6.93 5.45
CA VAL A 63 6.37 -5.61 4.83
C VAL A 63 6.35 -4.51 5.89
N MET A 64 5.48 -4.60 6.90
CA MET A 64 5.43 -3.61 7.99
C MET A 64 6.69 -3.61 8.86
N ASP A 65 7.21 -4.78 9.23
CA ASP A 65 8.40 -4.91 10.07
C ASP A 65 9.68 -4.50 9.32
N GLY A 66 9.68 -4.57 7.98
CA GLY A 66 10.80 -4.20 7.12
C GLY A 66 10.90 -2.71 6.78
N MET A 67 10.02 -1.87 7.32
CA MET A 67 10.04 -0.42 7.09
C MET A 67 11.31 0.23 7.66
N PRO A 68 11.83 1.31 7.04
CA PRO A 68 11.27 2.07 5.91
C PRO A 68 11.53 1.46 4.52
N TRP A 69 10.60 1.65 3.57
CA TRP A 69 10.77 1.26 2.17
C TRP A 69 11.05 2.47 1.27
N PHE A 70 11.87 2.25 0.24
CA PHE A 70 12.21 3.29 -0.73
C PHE A 70 11.98 2.80 -2.15
N PHE A 71 11.60 3.73 -3.04
CA PHE A 71 11.59 3.54 -4.48
C PHE A 71 12.31 4.71 -5.15
N ASN A 72 13.31 4.43 -5.98
CA ASN A 72 14.12 5.46 -6.66
C ASN A 72 14.65 6.58 -5.73
N ARG A 73 15.11 6.21 -4.52
CA ARG A 73 15.57 7.13 -3.45
C ARG A 73 14.49 8.00 -2.81
N HIS A 74 13.22 7.75 -3.11
CA HIS A 74 12.07 8.38 -2.45
C HIS A 74 11.47 7.44 -1.41
N LEU A 75 11.15 7.96 -0.23
CA LEU A 75 10.51 7.21 0.85
C LEU A 75 9.08 6.85 0.46
N ILE A 76 8.65 5.63 0.79
CA ILE A 76 7.25 5.22 0.70
C ILE A 76 6.68 5.22 2.12
N VAL A 77 5.64 6.04 2.34
CA VAL A 77 4.87 6.07 3.59
C VAL A 77 3.69 5.13 3.43
N PHE A 78 3.35 4.39 4.48
CA PHE A 78 2.23 3.45 4.46
C PHE A 78 1.24 3.76 5.58
N HIS A 79 -0.04 3.65 5.26
CA HIS A 79 -1.16 3.65 6.20
C HIS A 79 -1.86 2.29 6.14
N ARG A 80 -2.16 1.69 7.29
CA ARG A 80 -2.92 0.43 7.34
C ARG A 80 -4.39 0.75 7.46
N LEU A 81 -5.18 0.31 6.48
CA LEU A 81 -6.62 0.51 6.51
C LEU A 81 -7.24 -0.23 7.70
N ILE A 82 -8.04 0.48 8.48
CA ILE A 82 -8.88 -0.12 9.52
C ILE A 82 -10.29 -0.39 8.99
N ARG A 83 -11.01 -1.26 9.68
CA ARG A 83 -12.34 -1.72 9.25
C ARG A 83 -13.30 -0.53 9.18
N GLY A 84 -13.84 -0.27 7.98
CA GLY A 84 -14.78 0.83 7.73
C GLY A 84 -14.13 2.07 7.13
N GLU A 85 -12.80 2.10 6.97
CA GLU A 85 -12.13 3.12 6.16
C GLU A 85 -12.29 2.81 4.68
N ASP A 86 -12.68 3.83 3.91
CA ASP A 86 -12.65 3.77 2.46
C ASP A 86 -11.20 4.04 2.01
N PRO A 87 -10.67 3.26 1.05
CA PRO A 87 -9.33 3.48 0.51
C PRO A 87 -9.21 4.76 -0.35
N SER A 88 -10.30 5.49 -0.58
CA SER A 88 -10.30 6.77 -1.28
C SER A 88 -9.51 7.84 -0.54
N ILE A 89 -8.97 8.72 -1.35
CA ILE A 89 -8.21 9.90 -0.95
C ILE A 89 -8.98 10.74 0.07
N ASP A 90 -10.27 10.98 -0.15
CA ASP A 90 -11.12 11.78 0.75
C ASP A 90 -11.16 11.22 2.18
N SER A 91 -11.11 9.89 2.33
CA SER A 91 -11.09 9.25 3.65
C SER A 91 -9.69 9.22 4.27
N LEU A 92 -8.64 9.17 3.45
CA LEU A 92 -7.25 9.20 3.93
C LEU A 92 -6.81 10.59 4.39
N TRP A 93 -7.25 11.66 3.73
CA TRP A 93 -6.93 13.04 4.15
C TRP A 93 -7.44 13.37 5.57
N ILE A 94 -8.57 12.79 5.97
CA ILE A 94 -9.15 12.99 7.32
C ILE A 94 -8.29 12.34 8.42
N ILE A 95 -7.49 11.33 8.08
CA ILE A 95 -6.69 10.57 9.08
C ILE A 95 -5.32 11.22 9.31
N VAL A 96 -4.86 12.07 8.38
CA VAL A 96 -3.54 12.72 8.44
C VAL A 96 -3.58 14.07 9.19
N PHE A 97 -4.77 14.56 9.58
CA PHE A 97 -4.99 15.80 10.36
C PHE A 97 -5.99 15.60 11.50
#